data_AF-A0A4Q6C3G3-F1
#
_entry.id   AF-A0A4Q6C3G3-F1
#
_cell.length_a   1.000
_cell.length_b   1.000
_cell.length_c   1.000
_cell.angle_alpha   90.00
_cell.angle_beta   90.00
_cell.angle_gamma   90.00
#
_symmetry.space_group_name_H-M   'P 1'
#
loop_
_entity.id
_entity.type
_entity.pdbx_description
1 polymer ?
#
loop_
_entity_poly.entity_id
_entity_poly.type
_entity_poly.pdbx_seq_one_letter_code
_entity_poly.pdbx_strand_id
1 'polypeptide(L)'
;MALPPASPFVITYAQADYGLRAHVSGINGDLETTLAYWRDIAAQVRRLRPNAVLVVDDMDGDPPPPEELLSFVLSMKGEGMEGIRIAYVEKDTLHIPKVELAGLLANEHGFDARIFDREQAALAWLRYGER
;
A
#
# COMPACT_ATOMS: atom_id res chain seq x y z
N MET A 1 14.20 -15.68 -27.08
CA MET A 1 13.63 -15.69 -25.72
C MET A 1 13.55 -14.23 -25.29
N ALA A 2 12.36 -13.63 -25.30
CA ALA A 2 12.19 -12.25 -24.85
C ALA A 2 12.40 -12.23 -23.33
N LEU A 3 13.21 -11.30 -22.84
CA LEU A 3 13.22 -10.96 -21.42
C LEU A 3 11.78 -10.59 -21.03
N PRO A 4 11.25 -11.05 -19.88
CA PRO A 4 9.96 -10.54 -19.42
C PRO A 4 10.06 -9.00 -19.39
N PRO A 5 9.00 -8.26 -19.76
CA PRO A 5 9.00 -6.82 -19.60
C PRO A 5 9.39 -6.54 -18.14
N ALA A 6 10.36 -5.64 -17.96
CA ALA A 6 10.75 -5.23 -16.62
C ALA A 6 9.49 -4.76 -15.89
N SER A 7 9.20 -5.34 -14.73
CA SER A 7 8.05 -4.91 -13.92
C SER A 7 8.12 -3.39 -13.75
N PRO A 8 7.01 -2.66 -13.92
CA PRO A 8 7.01 -1.19 -13.82
C PRO A 8 7.38 -0.70 -12.41
N PHE A 9 7.34 -1.60 -11.42
CA PHE A 9 7.72 -1.35 -10.04
C PHE A 9 8.66 -2.43 -9.49
N VAL A 10 9.35 -2.07 -8.41
CA VAL A 10 10.15 -2.97 -7.57
C VAL A 10 9.71 -2.77 -6.12
N ILE A 11 9.49 -3.89 -5.40
CA ILE A 11 9.20 -3.86 -3.96
C ILE A 11 10.38 -4.41 -3.18
N THR A 12 10.88 -3.61 -2.24
CA THR A 12 11.85 -4.08 -1.25
C THR A 12 11.16 -4.32 0.08
N TYR A 13 11.24 -5.55 0.58
CA TYR A 13 10.69 -5.93 1.88
C TYR A 13 11.74 -5.92 2.98
N ALA A 14 11.37 -5.43 4.16
CA ALA A 14 12.17 -5.55 5.38
C ALA A 14 11.27 -5.92 6.56
N GLN A 15 11.75 -6.77 7.46
CA GLN A 15 11.07 -7.00 8.75
C GLN A 15 11.44 -5.89 9.72
N ALA A 16 10.46 -5.48 10.52
CA ALA A 16 10.62 -4.48 11.58
C ALA A 16 9.90 -4.94 12.85
N ASP A 17 10.13 -4.22 13.94
CA ASP A 17 9.50 -4.47 15.24
C ASP A 17 7.97 -4.37 15.21
N TYR A 18 7.40 -3.53 14.34
CA TYR A 18 5.96 -3.42 14.12
C TYR A 18 5.38 -4.46 13.15
N GLY A 19 6.21 -5.16 12.36
CA GLY A 19 5.75 -6.11 11.35
C GLY A 19 6.57 -6.04 10.05
N LEU A 20 5.91 -5.69 8.95
CA LEU A 20 6.49 -5.70 7.60
C LEU A 20 6.64 -4.28 7.06
N ARG A 21 7.79 -3.96 6.46
CA ARG A 21 7.98 -2.78 5.61
C ARG A 21 8.02 -3.21 4.15
N ALA A 22 7.26 -2.55 3.29
CA ALA A 22 7.31 -2.65 1.84
C ALA A 22 7.63 -1.26 1.28
N HIS A 23 8.75 -1.15 0.58
CA HIS A 23 9.10 0.06 -0.16
C HIS A 23 8.88 -0.19 -1.63
N VAL A 24 7.94 0.52 -2.23
CA VAL A 24 7.56 0.40 -3.63
C VAL A 24 8.20 1.56 -4.38
N SER A 25 8.92 1.26 -5.46
CA SER A 25 9.56 2.26 -6.30
C SER A 25 9.37 1.90 -7.77
N GLY A 26 9.42 2.87 -8.67
CA GLY A 26 9.19 2.66 -10.10
C GLY A 26 8.16 3.64 -10.63
N ILE A 27 7.32 3.20 -11.55
CA ILE A 27 6.30 4.04 -12.19
C ILE A 27 4.93 3.43 -11.93
N ASN A 28 4.04 4.21 -11.30
CA ASN A 28 2.62 3.93 -11.23
C ASN A 28 1.91 4.77 -12.29
N GLY A 29 1.08 4.14 -13.12
CA GLY A 29 0.36 4.87 -14.18
C GLY A 29 -1.08 4.43 -14.35
N ASP A 30 -1.49 3.33 -13.71
CA ASP A 30 -2.80 2.73 -13.90
C ASP A 30 -3.19 1.82 -12.73
N LEU A 31 -4.47 1.44 -12.73
CA LEU A 31 -5.02 0.47 -11.79
C LEU A 31 -4.35 -0.90 -11.88
N GLU A 32 -3.90 -1.33 -13.07
CA GLU A 32 -3.26 -2.63 -13.25
C GLU A 32 -1.95 -2.72 -12.45
N THR A 33 -1.12 -1.69 -12.56
CA THR A 33 0.14 -1.54 -11.83
C THR A 33 -0.13 -1.46 -10.34
N THR A 34 -1.14 -0.68 -9.95
CA THR A 34 -1.54 -0.57 -8.54
C THR A 34 -1.97 -1.91 -7.94
N LEU A 35 -2.84 -2.65 -8.64
CA LEU A 35 -3.26 -3.98 -8.23
C LEU A 35 -2.09 -4.96 -8.18
N ALA A 36 -1.16 -4.90 -9.13
CA ALA A 36 -0.03 -5.81 -9.21
C ALA A 36 0.87 -5.69 -7.97
N TYR A 37 1.28 -4.47 -7.59
CA TYR A 37 2.17 -4.30 -6.43
C TYR A 37 1.44 -4.59 -5.10
N TRP A 38 0.17 -4.20 -4.97
CA TRP A 38 -0.62 -4.51 -3.77
C TRP A 38 -0.87 -6.01 -3.59
N ARG A 39 -1.09 -6.76 -4.67
CA ARG A 39 -1.21 -8.23 -4.62
C ARG A 39 0.09 -8.89 -4.18
N ASP A 40 1.24 -8.37 -4.59
CA ASP A 40 2.54 -8.88 -4.13
C ASP A 40 2.74 -8.61 -2.63
N ILE A 41 2.42 -7.40 -2.17
CA ILE A 41 2.40 -7.07 -0.73
C ILE A 41 1.46 -8.00 0.02
N ALA A 42 0.24 -8.24 -0.49
CA ALA A 42 -0.74 -9.12 0.14
C ALA A 42 -0.25 -10.58 0.20
N ALA A 43 0.38 -11.08 -0.87
CA ALA A 43 1.02 -12.40 -0.86
C ALA A 43 2.09 -12.50 0.25
N GLN A 44 2.87 -11.44 0.43
CA GLN A 44 3.89 -11.39 1.46
C GLN A 44 3.30 -11.32 2.88
N VAL A 45 2.22 -10.56 3.06
CA VAL A 45 1.46 -10.49 4.31
C VAL A 45 0.86 -11.85 4.64
N ARG A 46 0.24 -12.56 3.69
CA ARG A 46 -0.29 -13.92 3.93
C ARG A 46 0.80 -14.90 4.34
N ARG A 47 1.99 -14.79 3.73
CA ARG A 47 3.14 -15.67 4.00
C ARG A 47 3.73 -15.44 5.39
N LEU A 48 3.90 -14.17 5.79
CA LEU A 48 4.60 -13.79 7.02
C LEU A 48 3.68 -13.55 8.21
N ARG A 49 2.38 -13.30 7.96
CA ARG A 49 1.35 -12.94 8.94
C ARG A 49 1.82 -11.84 9.91
N PRO A 50 2.30 -10.69 9.41
CA PRO A 50 2.73 -9.60 10.28
C PRO A 50 1.52 -8.99 11.01
N ASN A 51 1.78 -8.38 12.16
CA ASN A 51 0.73 -7.65 12.90
C ASN A 51 0.35 -6.31 12.24
N ALA A 52 1.27 -5.74 11.45
CA ALA A 52 1.07 -4.51 10.71
C ALA A 52 2.00 -4.43 9.50
N VAL A 53 1.65 -3.58 8.55
CA VAL A 53 2.46 -3.28 7.36
C VAL A 53 2.65 -1.78 7.21
N LEU A 54 3.88 -1.37 6.91
CA LEU A 54 4.22 -0.05 6.41
C LEU A 54 4.46 -0.18 4.91
N VAL A 55 3.66 0.50 4.10
CA VAL A 55 3.88 0.67 2.66
C VAL A 55 4.41 2.08 2.44
N VAL A 56 5.58 2.19 1.83
CA VAL A 56 6.17 3.47 1.42
C VAL A 56 6.13 3.49 -0.10
N ASP A 57 5.31 4.38 -0.64
CA ASP A 57 5.21 4.63 -2.07
C ASP A 57 6.23 5.70 -2.48
N ASP A 58 7.20 5.27 -3.27
CA ASP A 58 8.26 6.05 -3.90
C ASP A 58 8.20 5.85 -5.42
N MET A 59 6.99 5.75 -5.96
CA MET A 59 6.75 5.65 -7.39
C MET A 59 6.50 7.02 -8.01
N ASP A 60 7.01 7.19 -9.24
CA ASP A 60 6.64 8.28 -10.11
C ASP A 60 5.28 7.99 -10.78
N GLY A 61 4.59 9.05 -11.22
CA GLY A 61 3.31 8.97 -11.92
C GLY A 61 2.09 9.04 -11.00
N ASP A 62 0.90 9.09 -11.60
CA ASP A 62 -0.33 9.36 -10.87
C ASP A 62 -0.91 8.07 -10.23
N PRO A 63 -1.47 8.16 -9.01
CA PRO A 63 -2.30 7.08 -8.47
C PRO A 63 -3.56 6.90 -9.32
N PRO A 64 -4.25 5.74 -9.21
CA PRO A 64 -5.49 5.51 -9.95
C PRO A 64 -6.51 6.62 -9.73
N PRO A 65 -7.29 6.98 -10.77
CA PRO A 65 -8.26 8.05 -10.66
C PRO A 65 -9.40 7.65 -9.70
N PRO A 66 -10.11 8.63 -9.10
CA PRO A 66 -11.14 8.38 -8.07
C PRO A 66 -12.18 7.32 -8.44
N GLU A 67 -12.60 7.27 -9.71
CA GLU A 67 -13.55 6.29 -10.24
C GLU A 67 -13.07 4.84 -10.18
N GLU A 68 -11.75 4.62 -10.14
CA GLU A 68 -11.12 3.29 -10.09
C GLU A 68 -10.77 2.86 -8.67
N LEU A 69 -10.78 3.77 -7.69
CA LEU A 69 -10.40 3.47 -6.30
C LEU A 69 -11.32 2.43 -5.65
N LEU A 70 -12.63 2.50 -5.90
CA LEU A 70 -13.55 1.50 -5.37
C LEU A 70 -13.27 0.11 -5.98
N SER A 71 -13.00 0.06 -7.29
CA SER A 71 -12.63 -1.19 -7.98
C SER A 71 -11.34 -1.79 -7.39
N PHE A 72 -10.36 -0.94 -7.12
CA PHE A 72 -9.12 -1.30 -6.43
C PHE A 72 -9.41 -1.91 -5.05
N VAL A 73 -10.14 -1.21 -4.18
CA VAL A 73 -10.45 -1.67 -2.81
C VAL A 73 -11.20 -3.00 -2.82
N LEU A 74 -12.21 -3.13 -3.69
CA LEU A 74 -12.98 -4.38 -3.82
C LEU A 74 -12.13 -5.54 -4.33
N SER A 75 -11.16 -5.26 -5.21
CA SER A 75 -10.23 -6.27 -5.73
C SER A 75 -9.21 -6.75 -4.70
N MET A 76 -8.91 -5.93 -3.69
CA MET A 76 -8.02 -6.31 -2.59
C MET A 76 -8.73 -7.04 -1.45
N LYS A 77 -10.07 -7.03 -1.44
CA LYS A 77 -10.85 -7.76 -0.46
C LYS A 77 -10.68 -9.27 -0.65
N GLY A 78 -10.39 -9.98 0.44
CA GLY A 78 -10.10 -11.40 0.49
C GLY A 78 -8.63 -11.73 0.27
N GLU A 79 -7.79 -10.75 -0.04
CA GLU A 79 -6.35 -10.96 -0.25
C GLU A 79 -5.57 -11.08 1.07
N GLY A 80 -6.23 -11.00 2.24
CA GLY A 80 -5.58 -11.26 3.53
C GLY A 80 -4.86 -10.04 4.11
N MET A 81 -5.30 -8.86 3.69
CA MET A 81 -4.88 -7.56 4.23
C MET A 81 -5.91 -7.04 5.27
N GLU A 82 -7.05 -7.70 5.39
CA GLU A 82 -8.06 -7.39 6.40
C GLU A 82 -7.57 -7.77 7.80
N GLY A 83 -7.83 -6.90 8.77
CA GLY A 83 -7.47 -7.13 10.17
C GLY A 83 -5.99 -6.87 10.51
N ILE A 84 -5.19 -6.38 9.57
CA ILE A 84 -3.85 -5.83 9.85
C ILE A 84 -3.88 -4.31 9.72
N ARG A 85 -3.04 -3.63 10.52
CA ARG A 85 -2.83 -2.18 10.36
C ARG A 85 -1.98 -1.92 9.13
N ILE A 86 -2.47 -1.06 8.24
CA ILE A 86 -1.81 -0.65 7.02
C ILE A 86 -1.48 0.84 7.16
N ALA A 87 -0.21 1.16 7.36
CA ALA A 87 0.25 2.53 7.21
C ALA A 87 0.78 2.71 5.80
N TYR A 88 0.23 3.65 5.05
CA TYR A 88 0.69 4.00 3.71
C TYR A 88 1.31 5.38 3.74
N VAL A 89 2.53 5.50 3.24
CA VAL A 89 3.28 6.76 3.12
C VAL A 89 3.40 7.09 1.66
N GLU A 90 2.83 8.22 1.27
CA GLU A 90 2.99 8.79 -0.06
C GLU A 90 4.09 9.85 -0.01
N LYS A 91 5.08 9.74 -0.89
CA LYS A 91 6.18 10.71 -0.96
C LYS A 91 5.84 11.94 -1.77
N ASP A 92 4.96 11.84 -2.76
CA ASP A 92 4.47 13.01 -3.47
C ASP A 92 3.28 13.63 -2.73
N THR A 93 3.55 14.73 -2.03
CA THR A 93 2.52 15.46 -1.27
C THR A 93 1.32 15.91 -2.11
N LEU A 94 1.45 16.04 -3.43
CA LEU A 94 0.34 16.38 -4.33
C LEU A 94 -0.66 15.22 -4.48
N HIS A 95 -0.23 13.98 -4.25
CA HIS A 95 -1.08 12.79 -4.34
C HIS A 95 -1.83 12.48 -3.05
N ILE A 96 -1.43 13.09 -1.92
CA ILE A 96 -2.03 12.85 -0.60
C ILE A 96 -3.58 12.90 -0.63
N PRO A 97 -4.25 13.93 -1.20
CA PRO A 97 -5.71 13.95 -1.22
C PRO A 97 -6.33 12.78 -1.99
N LYS A 98 -5.67 12.28 -3.05
CA LYS A 98 -6.15 11.15 -3.86
C LYS A 98 -6.00 9.83 -3.07
N VAL A 99 -4.85 9.62 -2.44
CA VAL A 99 -4.59 8.40 -1.65
C VAL A 99 -5.36 8.38 -0.32
N GLU A 100 -5.67 9.55 0.26
CA GLU A 100 -6.58 9.68 1.41
C GLU A 100 -7.99 9.20 1.08
N LEU A 101 -8.51 9.52 -0.11
CA LEU A 101 -9.79 8.99 -0.56
C LEU A 101 -9.76 7.46 -0.68
N ALA A 102 -8.67 6.90 -1.21
CA ALA A 102 -8.48 5.45 -1.29
C ALA A 102 -8.45 4.81 0.12
N GLY A 103 -7.76 5.44 1.07
CA GLY A 103 -7.71 5.01 2.47
C GLY A 103 -9.08 5.05 3.16
N LEU A 104 -9.87 6.10 2.92
CA LEU A 104 -11.24 6.19 3.43
C LEU A 104 -12.10 5.04 2.91
N LEU A 105 -12.10 4.82 1.59
CA LEU A 105 -12.85 3.73 0.96
C LEU A 105 -12.39 2.36 1.50
N ALA A 106 -11.09 2.15 1.67
CA ALA A 106 -10.57 0.93 2.26
C ALA A 106 -11.14 0.70 3.68
N ASN A 107 -11.15 1.73 4.53
CA ASN A 107 -11.70 1.61 5.88
C ASN A 107 -13.21 1.30 5.88
N GLU A 108 -13.98 1.93 4.99
CA GLU A 108 -15.41 1.63 4.82
C GLU A 108 -15.66 0.17 4.39
N HIS A 109 -14.66 -0.46 3.77
CA HIS A 109 -14.72 -1.86 3.30
C HIS A 109 -14.01 -2.88 4.21
N GLY A 110 -13.61 -2.48 5.42
CA GLY A 110 -13.13 -3.38 6.48
C GLY A 110 -11.61 -3.52 6.57
N PHE A 111 -10.85 -2.65 5.91
CA PHE A 111 -9.42 -2.50 6.16
C PHE A 111 -9.15 -1.56 7.34
N ASP A 112 -7.94 -1.60 7.90
CA ASP A 112 -7.43 -0.61 8.87
C ASP A 112 -6.26 0.11 8.22
N ALA A 113 -6.57 1.06 7.34
CA ALA A 113 -5.62 1.80 6.54
C ALA A 113 -5.53 3.27 6.97
N ARG A 114 -4.31 3.77 7.11
CA ARG A 114 -4.06 5.19 7.39
C ARG A 114 -2.95 5.73 6.50
N ILE A 115 -3.22 6.90 5.92
CA ILE A 115 -2.32 7.61 5.01
C ILE A 115 -1.46 8.59 5.80
N PHE A 116 -0.20 8.72 5.41
CA PHE A 116 0.78 9.60 6.00
C PHE A 116 1.60 10.29 4.91
N ASP A 117 2.04 11.51 5.19
CA ASP A 117 2.98 12.29 4.37
C ASP A 117 4.45 11.95 4.67
N ARG A 118 4.71 11.27 5.80
CA ARG A 118 6.06 10.97 6.27
C ARG A 118 6.14 9.66 7.03
N GLU A 119 7.21 8.90 6.78
CA GLU A 119 7.44 7.60 7.42
C GLU A 119 7.46 7.69 8.95
N GLN A 120 8.05 8.75 9.53
CA GLN A 120 8.15 8.85 10.98
C GLN A 120 6.77 8.96 11.67
N ALA A 121 5.76 9.58 11.04
CA ALA A 121 4.40 9.61 11.59
C ALA A 121 3.74 8.23 11.49
N ALA A 122 3.89 7.56 10.35
CA ALA A 122 3.41 6.21 10.13
C ALA A 122 3.99 5.24 11.17
N LEU A 123 5.30 5.29 11.40
CA LEU A 123 6.00 4.45 12.37
C LEU A 123 5.50 4.69 13.81
N ALA A 124 5.27 5.95 14.18
CA ALA A 124 4.73 6.28 15.50
C ALA A 124 3.32 5.67 15.70
N TRP A 125 2.46 5.77 14.67
CA TRP A 125 1.12 5.18 14.71
C TRP A 125 1.15 3.65 14.74
N LEU A 126 2.02 3.02 13.93
CA LEU A 126 2.17 1.57 13.91
C LEU A 126 2.62 1.01 15.27
N ARG A 127 3.50 1.73 15.98
CA ARG A 127 4.06 1.29 17.27
C ARG A 127 3.19 1.63 18.46
N TYR A 128 2.58 2.81 18.46
CA TYR A 128 1.96 3.40 19.65
C TYR A 128 0.53 3.88 19.46
N GLY A 129 0.02 3.89 18.22
CA GLY A 129 -1.35 4.32 17.95
C GLY A 129 -2.35 3.40 18.64
N GLU A 130 -3.36 3.97 19.28
CA GLU A 130 -4.45 3.20 19.88
C GLU A 130 -5.21 2.39 18.80
N ARG A 131 -5.81 1.27 19.22
CA ARG A 131 -6.57 0.35 18.37
C ARG A 131 -8.06 0.65 18.45
#